data_AF-A0AAV0LI33-F1
#
_entry.id   AF-A0AAV0LI33-F1
#
_cell.length_a   1.000
_cell.length_b   1.000
_cell.length_c   1.000
_cell.angle_alpha   90.00
_cell.angle_beta   90.00
_cell.angle_gamma   90.00
#
_symmetry.space_group_name_H-M   'P 1'
#
loop_
_entity.id
_entity.type
_entity.pdbx_description
1 polymer ?
#
loop_
_entity_poly.entity_id
_entity_poly.type
_entity_poly.pdbx_seq_one_letter_code
_entity_poly.pdbx_strand_id
1 'polypeptide(L)'
;MEQQPFLDRMLGQLRCTCKYYTGYPKDLGPSRVIHFTSEREFVKLLHEGYPMVVAFSIRGNYTRHLDKVLEEAAAEFYPGVKFMRVSGFCSVYNMNADEHY
;
A
#
# COMPACT_ATOMS: atom_id res chain seq x y z
N MET A 1 19.32 36.49 13.86
CA MET A 1 18.10 35.64 13.83
C MET A 1 17.44 35.88 12.48
N GLU A 2 17.70 35.02 11.49
CA GLU A 2 17.02 35.10 10.20
C GLU A 2 15.57 34.66 10.38
N GLN A 3 14.63 35.53 10.02
CA GLN A 3 13.21 35.20 10.01
C GLN A 3 13.01 34.16 8.91
N GLN A 4 12.51 32.98 9.25
CA GLN A 4 12.13 31.98 8.25
C GLN A 4 11.18 32.62 7.24
N PRO A 5 11.40 32.42 5.93
CA PRO A 5 10.59 33.04 4.90
C PRO A 5 9.12 32.67 5.11
N PHE A 6 8.21 33.60 4.81
CA PHE A 6 6.77 33.47 5.04
C PHE A 6 6.18 32.12 4.57
N LEU A 7 6.68 31.63 3.43
CA LEU A 7 6.29 30.33 2.87
C LEU A 7 6.63 29.15 3.80
N ASP A 8 7.78 29.17 4.46
CA ASP A 8 8.17 28.10 5.40
C ASP A 8 7.27 28.08 6.63
N ARG A 9 6.89 29.26 7.13
CA ARG A 9 5.95 29.37 8.26
C ARG A 9 4.56 28.86 7.87
N MET A 10 4.09 29.20 6.67
CA MET A 10 2.81 28.76 6.14
C MET A 10 2.78 27.24 5.91
N LEU A 11 3.84 26.68 5.32
CA LEU A 11 4.01 25.25 5.10
C LEU A 11 4.08 24.49 6.43
N GLY A 12 4.77 25.04 7.43
CA GLY A 12 4.81 24.49 8.79
C GLY A 12 3.42 24.40 9.43
N GLN A 13 2.64 25.48 9.36
CA GLN A 13 1.27 25.49 9.89
C GLN A 13 0.37 24.48 9.17
N LEU A 14 0.45 24.42 7.83
CA LEU A 14 -0.34 23.48 7.04
C LEU A 14 -0.04 22.03 7.41
N ARG A 15 1.24 21.67 7.57
CA ARG A 15 1.67 20.34 8.02
C ARG A 15 1.16 20.01 9.43
N CYS A 16 1.15 20.97 10.35
CA CYS A 16 0.62 20.78 11.70
C CYS A 16 -0.91 20.59 11.72
N THR A 17 -1.65 21.20 10.80
CA THR A 17 -3.13 21.10 10.75
C THR A 17 -3.63 19.92 9.92
N CYS A 18 -2.85 19.43 8.95
CA CYS A 18 -3.21 18.30 8.11
C CYS A 18 -2.91 16.98 8.83
N LYS A 19 -3.94 16.36 9.44
CA LYS A 19 -3.88 14.99 10.02
C LYS A 19 -3.46 13.90 9.02
N TYR A 20 -3.51 14.20 7.72
CA TYR A 20 -3.13 13.29 6.63
C TYR A 20 -1.76 13.60 6.02
N TYR A 21 -1.12 14.72 6.40
CA TYR A 21 0.28 14.95 6.00
C TYR A 21 1.17 14.22 6.98
N THR A 22 1.22 12.90 6.84
CA THR A 22 2.17 12.10 7.57
C THR A 22 3.52 12.35 6.90
N GLY A 23 4.30 13.29 7.45
CA GLY A 23 5.75 13.32 7.26
C GLY A 23 6.36 12.05 7.87
N TYR A 24 5.96 10.88 7.36
CA TYR A 24 6.46 9.58 7.77
C TYR A 24 7.97 9.60 7.57
N PRO A 25 8.75 8.97 8.47
CA PRO A 25 10.20 8.94 8.34
C PRO A 25 10.58 8.38 6.96
N LYS A 26 11.06 9.25 6.05
CA LYS A 26 11.43 8.90 4.68
C LYS A 26 12.65 7.97 4.61
N ASP A 27 13.37 7.90 5.73
CA ASP A 27 14.52 7.06 6.03
C ASP A 27 14.18 5.57 6.13
N LEU A 28 12.91 5.20 6.37
CA LEU A 28 12.49 3.79 6.39
C LEU A 28 12.26 3.20 4.99
N GLY A 29 12.29 4.05 3.95
CA GLY A 29 12.13 3.64 2.56
C GLY A 29 10.67 3.41 2.14
N PRO A 30 10.42 3.22 0.83
CA PRO A 30 9.07 2.98 0.31
C PRO A 30 8.52 1.62 0.76
N SER A 31 7.19 1.49 0.82
CA SER A 31 6.57 0.18 0.85
C SER A 31 6.87 -0.59 -0.43
N ARG A 32 6.83 -1.93 -0.32
CA ARG A 32 7.01 -2.83 -1.47
C ARG A 32 5.73 -3.58 -1.73
N VAL A 33 5.49 -3.88 -3.01
CA VAL A 33 4.41 -4.78 -3.41
C VAL A 33 4.81 -6.21 -3.08
N ILE A 34 4.00 -6.88 -2.27
CA ILE A 34 4.11 -8.28 -1.90
C ILE A 34 3.26 -9.09 -2.87
N HIS A 35 3.83 -10.13 -3.47
CA HIS A 35 3.05 -11.05 -4.28
C HIS A 35 2.37 -12.07 -3.38
N PHE A 36 1.06 -12.27 -3.58
CA PHE A 36 0.34 -13.32 -2.89
C PHE A 36 0.94 -14.69 -3.22
N THR A 37 1.20 -15.47 -2.18
CA THR A 37 1.74 -16.83 -2.25
C THR A 37 0.72 -17.85 -1.74
N SER A 38 0.15 -17.62 -0.55
CA SER A 38 -0.77 -18.49 0.16
C SER A 38 -1.62 -17.72 1.16
N GLU A 39 -2.78 -18.28 1.51
CA GLU A 39 -3.67 -17.71 2.52
C GLU A 39 -2.99 -17.63 3.90
N ARG A 40 -2.21 -18.65 4.27
CA ARG A 40 -1.46 -18.67 5.54
C ARG A 40 -0.49 -17.49 5.64
N GLU A 41 0.21 -17.16 4.56
CA GLU A 41 1.10 -16.00 4.54
C GLU A 41 0.32 -14.69 4.60
N PHE A 42 -0.82 -14.61 3.92
CA PHE A 42 -1.71 -13.45 3.99
C PHE A 42 -2.23 -13.21 5.40
N VAL A 43 -2.75 -14.23 6.09
CA VAL A 43 -3.21 -14.14 7.49
C VAL A 43 -2.07 -13.71 8.39
N LYS A 44 -0.87 -14.28 8.23
CA LYS A 44 0.31 -13.86 8.99
C LYS A 44 0.60 -12.36 8.83
N LEU A 45 0.52 -11.83 7.60
CA LEU A 45 0.75 -10.43 7.32
C LEU A 45 -0.34 -9.50 7.91
N LEU A 46 -1.60 -9.96 8.00
CA LEU A 46 -2.70 -9.25 8.66
C LEU A 46 -2.49 -9.17 10.18
N HIS A 47 -2.00 -10.24 10.80
CA HIS A 47 -1.71 -10.29 12.23
C HIS A 47 -0.61 -9.31 12.69
N GLU A 48 0.19 -8.76 11.76
CA GLU A 48 1.17 -7.72 12.08
C GLU A 48 0.52 -6.35 12.39
N GLY A 49 -0.79 -6.17 12.12
CA GLY A 49 -1.54 -4.99 12.55
C GLY A 49 -1.34 -3.73 11.69
N TYR A 50 -0.69 -3.85 10.53
CA TYR A 50 -0.54 -2.73 9.59
C TYR A 50 -1.69 -2.69 8.57
N PRO A 51 -2.16 -1.49 8.18
CA PRO A 51 -3.06 -1.32 7.05
C PRO A 51 -2.53 -2.02 5.80
N MET A 52 -3.41 -2.72 5.08
CA MET A 52 -3.05 -3.47 3.88
C MET A 52 -4.00 -3.15 2.73
N VAL A 53 -3.42 -2.80 1.59
CA VAL A 53 -4.09 -2.66 0.30
C VAL A 53 -3.90 -3.96 -0.47
N VAL A 54 -5.00 -4.60 -0.86
CA VAL A 54 -4.98 -5.86 -1.63
C VAL A 54 -5.58 -5.60 -3.01
N ALA A 55 -4.78 -5.81 -4.05
CA ALA A 55 -5.18 -5.67 -5.44
C ALA A 55 -5.43 -7.04 -6.07
N PHE A 56 -6.69 -7.31 -6.42
CA PHE A 56 -7.07 -8.49 -7.20
C PHE A 56 -7.00 -8.14 -8.69
N SER A 57 -6.01 -8.71 -9.39
CA SER A 57 -5.84 -8.47 -10.83
C SER A 57 -6.05 -9.74 -11.64
N ILE A 58 -7.02 -9.67 -12.57
CA ILE A 58 -7.21 -10.69 -13.61
C ILE A 58 -6.18 -10.41 -14.71
N ARG A 59 -5.54 -11.46 -15.24
CA ARG A 59 -4.58 -11.32 -16.35
C ARG A 59 -5.29 -10.77 -17.60
N GLY A 60 -4.84 -9.62 -18.09
CA GLY A 60 -5.37 -8.95 -19.27
C GLY A 60 -4.49 -7.76 -19.69
N ASN A 61 -4.88 -7.06 -20.75
CA ASN A 61 -4.07 -5.96 -21.33
C ASN A 61 -3.85 -4.78 -20.37
N TYR A 62 -4.81 -4.53 -19.46
CA TYR A 62 -4.73 -3.44 -18.48
C TYR A 62 -3.97 -3.82 -17.19
N THR A 63 -3.70 -5.11 -16.96
CA THR A 63 -3.05 -5.58 -15.73
C THR A 63 -1.69 -4.92 -15.50
N ARG A 64 -0.93 -4.68 -16.57
CA ARG A 64 0.38 -4.03 -16.49
C ARG A 64 0.27 -2.57 -16.02
N HIS A 65 -0.76 -1.86 -16.46
CA HIS A 65 -0.98 -0.48 -16.04
C HIS A 65 -1.40 -0.43 -14.57
N LEU A 66 -2.31 -1.31 -14.15
CA LEU A 66 -2.76 -1.41 -12.76
C LEU A 66 -1.64 -1.83 -11.81
N ASP A 67 -0.78 -2.78 -12.23
CA ASP A 67 0.40 -3.18 -11.46
C ASP A 67 1.37 -1.99 -11.27
N LYS A 68 1.58 -1.18 -12.31
CA LYS A 68 2.41 0.04 -12.23
C LYS A 68 1.82 1.07 -11.28
N VAL A 69 0.51 1.30 -11.32
CA VAL A 69 -0.17 2.21 -10.38
C VAL A 69 -0.04 1.70 -8.94
N LEU A 70 -0.13 0.38 -8.72
CA LEU A 70 0.05 -0.22 -7.40
C LEU A 70 1.49 -0.06 -6.89
N GLU A 71 2.49 -0.22 -7.76
CA GLU A 71 3.90 0.00 -7.43
C GLU A 71 4.20 1.47 -7.12
N GLU A 72 3.63 2.40 -7.90
CA GLU A 72 3.77 3.84 -7.68
C GLU A 72 3.13 4.26 -6.35
N ALA A 73 1.94 3.73 -6.03
CA ALA A 73 1.31 3.95 -4.73
C ALA A 73 2.20 3.39 -3.60
N ALA A 74 2.69 2.15 -3.71
CA ALA A 74 3.58 1.59 -2.69
C ALA A 74 4.85 2.43 -2.47
N ALA A 75 5.34 3.09 -3.51
CA ALA A 75 6.49 4.00 -3.40
C ALA A 75 6.17 5.31 -2.65
N GLU A 76 4.93 5.78 -2.72
CA GLU A 76 4.47 7.01 -2.06
C GLU A 76 4.09 6.78 -0.59
N PHE A 77 3.51 5.61 -0.30
CA PHE A 77 3.16 5.20 1.05
C PHE A 77 4.36 4.50 1.72
N TYR A 78 5.21 5.29 2.39
CA TYR A 78 6.24 4.84 3.36
C TYR A 78 5.69 3.76 4.33
N PRO A 79 6.52 2.96 5.03
CA PRO A 79 6.25 1.54 5.33
C PRO A 79 5.13 1.24 6.34
N GLY A 80 4.25 2.19 6.62
CA GLY A 80 3.01 2.02 7.37
C GLY A 80 1.86 1.39 6.59
N VAL A 81 1.96 1.17 5.27
CA VAL A 81 0.91 0.47 4.49
C VAL A 81 1.52 -0.65 3.66
N LYS A 82 0.98 -1.86 3.79
CA LYS A 82 1.39 -3.02 2.98
C LYS A 82 0.59 -3.07 1.68
N PHE A 83 1.26 -3.39 0.59
CA PHE A 83 0.63 -3.55 -0.72
C PHE A 83 0.74 -5.02 -1.13
N MET A 84 -0.37 -5.68 -1.44
CA MET A 84 -0.38 -7.06 -1.89
C MET A 84 -1.05 -7.19 -3.26
N ARG A 85 -0.40 -7.90 -4.19
CA ARG A 85 -0.97 -8.28 -5.49
C ARG A 85 -1.41 -9.74 -5.48
N VAL A 86 -2.70 -9.96 -5.73
CA VAL A 86 -3.29 -11.29 -5.94
C VAL A 86 -3.53 -11.47 -7.44
N SER A 87 -2.83 -12.42 -8.06
CA SER A 87 -3.03 -12.72 -9.48
C SER A 87 -4.20 -13.68 -9.67
N GLY A 88 -4.97 -13.48 -10.75
CA GLY A 88 -6.23 -14.17 -11.02
C GLY A 88 -6.16 -15.70 -11.05
N PHE A 89 -4.99 -16.31 -11.25
CA PHE A 89 -4.86 -17.77 -11.08
C PHE A 89 -5.19 -18.21 -9.65
N CYS A 90 -4.79 -17.45 -8.63
CA CYS A 90 -5.10 -17.80 -7.25
C CYS A 90 -6.56 -17.50 -6.86
N SER A 91 -7.18 -16.45 -7.43
CA SER A 91 -8.55 -16.06 -7.06
C SER A 91 -9.62 -16.99 -7.63
N VAL A 92 -9.36 -17.65 -8.77
CA VAL A 92 -10.35 -18.52 -9.44
C VAL A 92 -10.43 -19.91 -8.80
N TYR A 93 -9.32 -20.44 -8.28
CA TYR A 93 -9.34 -21.76 -7.61
C TYR A 93 -9.92 -21.72 -6.20
N ASN A 94 -9.85 -20.59 -5.49
CA ASN A 94 -10.42 -20.45 -4.14
C ASN A 94 -11.92 -20.12 -4.12
N MET A 95 -12.53 -19.66 -5.21
CA MET A 95 -14.00 -19.48 -5.24
C MET A 95 -14.79 -20.77 -5.48
N ASN A 96 -14.11 -21.88 -5.82
CA ASN A 96 -14.76 -23.17 -6.07
C ASN A 96 -14.48 -24.22 -4.98
N ALA A 97 -13.81 -23.85 -3.87
CA ALA A 97 -13.35 -24.81 -2.87
C ALA A 97 -14.19 -24.87 -1.58
N ASP A 98 -15.16 -23.98 -1.38
CA ASP A 98 -15.95 -23.90 -0.14
C ASP A 98 -17.48 -24.02 -0.36
N GLU A 99 -17.92 -25.08 -1.03
CA GLU A 99 -19.34 -25.53 -1.02
C GLU A 99 -19.54 -26.83 -0.23
N HIS A 100 -18.87 -27.00 0.91
CA HIS A 100 -19.24 -28.06 1.86
C HIS A 100 -19.04 -27.63 3.33
N TYR A 101 -20.11 -27.07 3.90
CA TYR A 101 -20.51 -27.27 5.30
C TYR A 101 -22.03 -27.24 5.42
#